data_AF-A0A0X3VUS9-F1
#
_entry.id   AF-A0A0X3VUS9-F1
#
_cell.length_a   1.000
_cell.length_b   1.000
_cell.length_c   1.000
_cell.angle_alpha   90.00
_cell.angle_beta   90.00
_cell.angle_gamma   90.00
#
_symmetry.space_group_name_H-M   'P 1'
#
loop_
_entity.id
_entity.type
_entity.pdbx_description
1 polymer ?
#
loop_
_entity_poly.entity_id
_entity_poly.type
_entity_poly.pdbx_seq_one_letter_code
_entity_poly.pdbx_strand_id
1 'polypeptide(L)'
;MFTTVLPTVLASALLTVTPAVPTAAHTAAATPREAGAAEDTVPADRSGAAESAFDHVANFCGAYIDARGSASERLGQELRRHYLTADLLRRLADWEDQYAADGVLRAQGAPTAWKVSYEDSAMGHTWTRVRLTWGTGEHPTYTYLSLRSDLATNLISDISATTVQR
;
A
#
# COMPACT_ATOMS: atom_id res chain seq x y z
N MET A 1 43.14 5.92 -2.83
CA MET A 1 44.03 4.79 -3.14
C MET A 1 43.15 3.71 -3.78
N PHE A 2 43.00 3.76 -5.12
CA PHE A 2 43.53 2.78 -6.12
C PHE A 2 42.82 1.42 -6.01
N THR A 3 42.17 0.83 -7.03
CA THR A 3 42.28 0.93 -8.50
C THR A 3 41.05 0.35 -9.21
N THR A 4 40.68 0.96 -10.34
CA THR A 4 39.86 0.45 -11.44
C THR A 4 40.53 -0.73 -12.17
N VAL A 5 39.76 -1.71 -12.67
CA VAL A 5 40.06 -2.35 -13.97
C VAL A 5 38.78 -2.87 -14.64
N LEU A 6 38.50 -2.38 -15.85
CA LEU A 6 37.71 -3.04 -16.89
C LEU A 6 38.72 -3.47 -17.99
N PRO A 7 38.45 -4.57 -18.71
CA PRO A 7 38.68 -4.51 -20.15
C PRO A 7 37.58 -5.17 -21.02
N THR A 8 37.43 -4.55 -22.19
CA THR A 8 36.59 -4.88 -23.36
C THR A 8 37.30 -5.82 -24.34
N VAL A 9 36.60 -6.75 -25.00
CA VAL A 9 36.90 -7.35 -26.35
C VAL A 9 35.61 -8.04 -26.87
N LEU A 10 35.26 -8.24 -28.15
CA LEU A 10 35.28 -7.53 -29.45
C LEU A 10 34.61 -8.51 -30.46
N ALA A 11 34.05 -7.99 -31.56
CA ALA A 11 33.88 -8.61 -32.89
C ALA A 11 32.74 -9.63 -33.21
N SER A 12 31.68 -9.07 -33.81
CA SER A 12 31.13 -9.33 -35.16
C SER A 12 31.11 -10.74 -35.79
N ALA A 13 29.92 -11.16 -36.22
CA ALA A 13 29.72 -11.97 -37.44
C ALA A 13 28.39 -11.60 -38.14
N LEU A 14 28.46 -11.25 -39.42
CA LEU A 14 27.36 -11.05 -40.37
C LEU A 14 26.97 -12.41 -40.99
N LEU A 15 25.67 -12.66 -41.22
CA LEU A 15 25.21 -13.42 -42.40
C LEU A 15 23.71 -13.21 -42.66
N THR A 16 23.41 -13.06 -43.96
CA THR A 16 22.17 -12.68 -44.63
C THR A 16 21.22 -13.87 -44.89
N VAL A 17 19.92 -13.55 -45.13
CA VAL A 17 18.97 -14.10 -46.15
C VAL A 17 17.56 -14.41 -45.60
N THR A 18 16.57 -13.71 -46.16
CA THR A 18 15.10 -13.91 -46.15
C THR A 18 14.69 -15.03 -47.14
N PRO A 19 13.58 -15.80 -47.02
CA PRO A 19 12.20 -15.24 -47.00
C PRO A 19 11.03 -16.07 -46.36
N ALA A 20 9.88 -15.39 -46.21
CA ALA A 20 8.49 -15.80 -46.54
C ALA A 20 7.64 -16.79 -45.67
N VAL A 21 6.58 -16.20 -45.06
CA VAL A 21 5.15 -16.64 -44.82
C VAL A 21 4.84 -17.97 -44.07
N PRO A 22 3.72 -18.10 -43.30
CA PRO A 22 2.39 -17.49 -43.51
C PRO A 22 1.80 -16.67 -42.35
N THR A 23 0.99 -15.67 -42.70
CA THR A 23 -0.01 -15.06 -41.83
C THR A 23 -1.11 -16.07 -41.55
N ALA A 24 -1.07 -16.73 -40.40
CA ALA A 24 -2.26 -17.37 -39.85
C ALA A 24 -3.16 -16.26 -39.28
N ALA A 25 -4.22 -15.92 -40.02
CA ALA A 25 -5.31 -15.12 -39.52
C ALA A 25 -5.96 -15.87 -38.34
N HIS A 26 -5.53 -15.56 -37.12
CA HIS A 26 -6.37 -15.79 -35.96
C HIS A 26 -7.42 -14.69 -35.96
N THR A 27 -8.62 -15.06 -36.41
CA THR A 27 -9.84 -14.38 -35.98
C THR A 27 -9.99 -14.65 -34.48
N ALA A 28 -9.17 -13.98 -33.67
CA ALA A 28 -9.50 -13.77 -32.28
C ALA A 28 -10.71 -12.84 -32.32
N ALA A 29 -11.89 -13.41 -32.09
CA ALA A 29 -13.04 -12.63 -31.72
C ALA A 29 -12.59 -11.74 -30.56
N ALA A 30 -12.40 -10.45 -30.84
CA ALA A 30 -12.31 -9.44 -29.82
C ALA A 30 -13.65 -9.49 -29.11
N THR A 31 -13.73 -10.26 -28.04
CA THR A 31 -14.65 -9.92 -26.96
C THR A 31 -14.40 -8.44 -26.70
N PRO A 32 -15.46 -7.60 -26.63
CA PRO A 32 -15.29 -6.27 -26.11
C PRO A 32 -14.57 -6.43 -24.78
N ARG A 33 -13.29 -6.06 -24.74
CA ARG A 33 -12.66 -5.73 -23.48
C ARG A 33 -13.52 -4.58 -23.04
N GLU A 34 -14.46 -4.86 -22.13
CA GLU A 34 -15.01 -3.85 -21.25
C GLU A 34 -13.76 -3.22 -20.65
N ALA A 35 -13.31 -2.15 -21.31
CA ALA A 35 -12.39 -1.20 -20.75
C ALA A 35 -13.11 -0.82 -19.48
N GLY A 36 -12.65 -1.41 -18.36
CA GLY A 36 -13.26 -1.21 -17.06
C GLY A 36 -13.47 0.28 -16.96
N ALA A 37 -14.75 0.67 -16.96
CA ALA A 37 -15.12 2.06 -17.03
C ALA A 37 -14.28 2.72 -15.95
N ALA A 38 -13.42 3.65 -16.35
CA ALA A 38 -12.94 4.63 -15.40
C ALA A 38 -14.23 5.34 -14.98
N GLU A 39 -14.82 4.85 -13.90
CA GLU A 39 -16.04 5.41 -13.36
C GLU A 39 -15.68 6.85 -13.01
N ASP A 40 -16.18 7.78 -13.83
CA ASP A 40 -16.25 9.20 -13.49
C ASP A 40 -17.26 9.31 -12.34
N THR A 41 -16.78 8.84 -11.18
CA THR A 41 -17.52 8.78 -9.95
C THR A 41 -17.36 10.13 -9.32
N VAL A 42 -18.43 10.92 -9.41
CA VAL A 42 -18.69 11.96 -8.41
C VAL A 42 -18.32 11.36 -7.04
N PRO A 43 -17.42 11.99 -6.27
CA PRO A 43 -17.01 11.43 -5.00
C PRO A 43 -18.25 11.10 -4.18
N ALA A 44 -18.39 9.83 -3.79
CA ALA A 44 -19.54 9.41 -3.00
C ALA A 44 -19.57 10.19 -1.68
N ASP A 45 -20.78 10.51 -1.20
CA ASP A 45 -20.95 11.07 0.14
C ASP A 45 -20.27 10.15 1.17
N ARG A 46 -19.44 10.73 2.03
CA ARG A 46 -18.80 10.02 3.14
C ARG A 46 -19.42 10.46 4.46
N SER A 47 -19.97 9.48 5.19
CA SER A 47 -20.43 9.65 6.57
C SER A 47 -19.47 8.97 7.53
N GLY A 48 -19.48 9.39 8.80
CA GLY A 48 -18.71 8.77 9.88
C GLY A 48 -19.20 9.25 11.24
N ALA A 49 -18.83 8.54 12.30
CA ALA A 49 -19.18 8.84 13.68
C ALA A 49 -17.93 9.08 14.54
N ALA A 50 -17.94 10.16 15.34
CA ALA A 50 -16.80 10.51 16.19
C ALA A 50 -16.48 9.47 17.27
N GLU A 51 -17.46 8.66 17.67
CA GLU A 51 -17.31 7.61 18.68
C GLU A 51 -17.00 6.23 18.08
N SER A 52 -16.88 6.12 16.76
CA SER A 52 -16.64 4.84 16.05
C SER A 52 -15.14 4.54 15.93
N ALA A 53 -14.68 3.46 16.55
CA ALA A 53 -13.30 2.98 16.42
C ALA A 53 -12.89 2.73 14.95
N PHE A 54 -13.83 2.26 14.12
CA PHE A 54 -13.61 2.08 12.69
C PHE A 54 -13.38 3.41 11.97
N ASP A 55 -14.18 4.44 12.27
CA ASP A 55 -14.01 5.76 11.66
C ASP A 55 -12.73 6.45 12.14
N HIS A 56 -12.32 6.22 13.39
CA HIS A 56 -11.00 6.63 13.89
C HIS A 56 -9.86 6.03 13.07
N VAL A 57 -9.93 4.72 12.74
CA VAL A 57 -8.95 4.09 11.84
C VAL A 57 -8.99 4.73 10.45
N ALA A 58 -10.19 4.94 9.89
CA ALA A 58 -10.33 5.52 8.56
C ALA A 58 -9.83 6.97 8.47
N ASN A 59 -9.98 7.75 9.56
CA ASN A 59 -9.45 9.11 9.67
C ASN A 59 -7.93 9.11 9.83
N PHE A 60 -7.40 8.24 10.69
CA PHE A 60 -5.96 8.05 10.87
C PHE A 60 -5.27 7.67 9.56
N CYS A 61 -5.76 6.64 8.86
CA CYS A 61 -5.12 6.17 7.63
C CYS A 61 -5.09 7.27 6.55
N GLY A 62 -6.18 8.00 6.37
CA GLY A 62 -6.21 9.12 5.42
C GLY A 62 -5.20 10.21 5.77
N ALA A 63 -5.32 10.77 6.98
CA ALA A 63 -4.45 11.86 7.40
C ALA A 63 -2.97 11.46 7.47
N TYR A 64 -2.68 10.24 7.91
CA TYR A 64 -1.31 9.75 8.05
C TYR A 64 -0.65 9.51 6.69
N ILE A 65 -1.37 8.89 5.74
CA ILE A 65 -0.84 8.67 4.39
C ILE A 65 -0.59 10.01 3.68
N ASP A 66 -1.49 10.99 3.82
CA ASP A 66 -1.29 12.34 3.28
C ASP A 66 -0.07 13.04 3.91
N ALA A 67 0.12 12.92 5.22
CA ALA A 67 1.30 13.45 5.91
C ALA A 67 2.61 12.81 5.41
N ARG A 68 2.59 11.49 5.11
CA ARG A 68 3.75 10.78 4.55
C ARG A 68 4.00 11.17 3.09
N GLY A 69 2.96 11.36 2.28
CA GLY A 69 3.07 11.83 0.90
C GLY A 69 3.60 13.26 0.77
N SER A 70 3.30 14.13 1.75
CA SER A 70 3.80 15.51 1.84
C SER A 70 5.16 15.65 2.55
N ALA A 71 5.78 14.53 2.94
CA ALA A 71 7.04 14.48 3.70
C ALA A 71 7.02 15.27 5.03
N SER A 72 5.84 15.43 5.65
CA SER A 72 5.69 16.13 6.94
C SER A 72 5.89 15.17 8.12
N GLU A 73 7.14 14.99 8.54
CA GLU A 73 7.48 14.10 9.67
C GLU A 73 6.81 14.52 10.98
N ARG A 74 6.78 15.84 11.26
CA ARG A 74 6.16 16.37 12.47
C ARG A 74 4.66 16.03 12.53
N LEU A 75 3.93 16.27 11.44
CA LEU A 75 2.50 15.94 11.39
C LEU A 75 2.28 14.43 11.55
N GLY A 76 3.11 13.61 10.89
CA GLY A 76 3.07 12.16 11.04
C GLY A 76 3.23 11.72 12.51
N GLN A 77 4.17 12.32 13.25
CA GLN A 77 4.37 12.03 14.67
C GLN A 77 3.19 12.46 15.55
N GLU A 78 2.60 13.64 15.30
CA GLU A 78 1.43 14.10 16.05
C GLU A 78 0.20 13.21 15.80
N LEU A 79 -0.05 12.83 14.53
CA LEU A 79 -1.12 11.89 14.18
C LEU A 79 -0.91 10.54 14.86
N ARG A 80 0.33 10.04 14.89
CA ARG A 80 0.68 8.81 15.60
C ARG A 80 0.34 8.92 17.10
N ARG A 81 0.72 10.02 17.76
CA ARG A 81 0.41 10.25 19.19
C ARG A 81 -1.08 10.40 19.46
N HIS A 82 -1.84 10.91 18.49
CA HIS A 82 -3.28 11.10 18.65
C HIS A 82 -4.09 9.81 18.50
N TYR A 83 -3.73 8.96 17.52
CA TYR A 83 -4.55 7.80 17.15
C TYR A 83 -4.04 6.45 17.67
N LEU A 84 -2.77 6.35 18.06
CA LEU A 84 -2.16 5.09 18.50
C LEU A 84 -2.00 5.08 20.02
N THR A 85 -2.06 3.90 20.62
CA THR A 85 -1.68 3.74 22.03
C THR A 85 -0.18 3.97 22.22
N ALA A 86 0.21 4.47 23.39
CA ALA A 86 1.63 4.66 23.74
C ALA A 86 2.44 3.35 23.66
N ASP A 87 1.78 2.22 23.95
CA ASP A 87 2.39 0.90 23.87
C ASP A 87 2.69 0.47 22.43
N LEU A 88 1.76 0.75 21.50
CA LEU A 88 1.98 0.51 20.09
C LEU A 88 3.07 1.43 19.52
N LEU A 89 3.09 2.72 19.90
CA LEU A 89 4.14 3.64 19.47
C LEU A 89 5.54 3.12 19.78
N ARG A 90 5.74 2.54 20.97
CA ARG A 90 7.02 1.95 21.37
C ARG A 90 7.37 0.74 20.51
N ARG A 91 6.43 -0.19 20.32
CA ARG A 91 6.65 -1.37 19.46
C ARG A 91 6.93 -0.99 18.01
N LEU A 92 6.31 0.09 17.52
CA LEU A 92 6.61 0.63 16.21
C LEU A 92 8.03 1.16 16.15
N ALA A 93 8.46 1.99 17.10
CA ALA A 93 9.84 2.49 17.15
C ALA A 93 10.87 1.34 17.14
N ASP A 94 10.68 0.32 17.98
CA ASP A 94 11.57 -0.85 18.03
C ASP A 94 11.63 -1.61 16.69
N TRP A 95 10.53 -1.64 15.95
CA TRP A 95 10.47 -2.25 14.62
C TRP A 95 11.12 -1.34 13.57
N GLU A 96 10.87 -0.04 13.61
CA GLU A 96 11.44 0.93 12.67
C GLU A 96 12.97 0.95 12.75
N ASP A 97 13.52 0.86 13.96
CA ASP A 97 14.97 0.74 14.19
C ASP A 97 15.56 -0.54 13.58
N GLN A 98 14.81 -1.64 13.59
CA GLN A 98 15.25 -2.92 13.04
C GLN A 98 15.16 -2.99 11.52
N TYR A 99 14.11 -2.41 10.93
CA TYR A 99 13.76 -2.61 9.52
C TYR A 99 14.00 -1.39 8.63
N ALA A 100 14.35 -0.24 9.21
CA ALA A 100 14.59 1.03 8.50
C ALA A 100 13.44 1.39 7.52
N ALA A 101 12.21 1.17 7.97
CA ALA A 101 10.98 1.37 7.21
C ALA A 101 9.91 1.97 8.13
N ASP A 102 8.86 2.57 7.56
CA ASP A 102 7.72 3.06 8.34
C ASP A 102 6.95 1.87 8.93
N GLY A 103 6.86 1.81 10.26
CA GLY A 103 6.24 0.70 10.98
C GLY A 103 4.71 0.67 10.87
N VAL A 104 4.06 1.81 10.62
CA VAL A 104 2.60 1.87 10.39
C VAL A 104 2.29 1.30 9.01
N LEU A 105 3.05 1.71 7.99
CA LEU A 105 2.85 1.28 6.61
C LEU A 105 3.49 -0.07 6.29
N ARG A 106 4.41 -0.53 7.14
CA ARG A 106 5.31 -1.68 6.92
C ARG A 106 6.08 -1.55 5.60
N ALA A 107 6.53 -0.35 5.26
CA ALA A 107 7.12 -0.03 3.96
C ALA A 107 8.04 1.21 4.02
N GLN A 108 8.92 1.38 3.02
CA GLN A 108 9.83 2.52 2.95
C GLN A 108 9.21 3.81 2.37
N GLY A 109 8.08 3.70 1.68
CA GLY A 109 7.42 4.82 1.01
C GLY A 109 5.95 4.98 1.41
N ALA A 110 5.30 5.96 0.78
CA ALA A 110 3.86 6.18 0.93
C ALA A 110 3.09 5.42 -0.17
N PRO A 111 1.94 4.80 0.16
CA PRO A 111 1.08 4.16 -0.82
C PRO A 111 0.37 5.21 -1.71
N THR A 112 0.01 4.81 -2.92
CA THR A 112 -0.70 5.67 -3.89
C THR A 112 -2.21 5.71 -3.65
N ALA A 113 -2.75 4.68 -3.02
CA ALA A 113 -4.14 4.64 -2.58
C ALA A 113 -4.28 3.72 -1.36
N TRP A 114 -5.41 3.83 -0.68
CA TRP A 114 -5.74 3.00 0.47
C TRP A 114 -7.24 2.70 0.53
N LYS A 115 -7.60 1.58 1.15
CA LYS A 115 -8.98 1.22 1.46
C LYS A 115 -9.05 0.63 2.86
N VAL A 116 -10.01 1.09 3.65
CA VAL A 116 -10.27 0.61 5.01
C VAL A 116 -11.59 -0.17 4.98
N SER A 117 -11.57 -1.38 5.52
CA SER A 117 -12.72 -2.29 5.57
C SER A 117 -12.92 -2.77 7.01
N TYR A 118 -14.15 -2.70 7.48
CA TYR A 118 -14.51 -3.30 8.77
C TYR A 118 -14.40 -4.82 8.66
N GLU A 119 -13.87 -5.47 9.69
CA GLU A 119 -13.81 -6.94 9.74
C GLU A 119 -14.73 -7.46 10.84
N ASP A 120 -14.37 -7.23 12.11
CA ASP A 120 -15.12 -7.76 13.26
C ASP A 120 -14.92 -6.89 14.50
N SER A 121 -15.77 -7.05 15.51
CA SER A 121 -15.60 -6.46 16.83
C SER A 121 -16.01 -7.44 17.92
N ALA A 122 -15.11 -7.70 18.86
CA ALA A 122 -15.30 -8.64 19.95
C ALA A 122 -14.36 -8.32 21.11
N MET A 123 -14.74 -8.73 22.33
CA MET A 123 -13.87 -8.66 23.52
C MET A 123 -13.28 -7.27 23.80
N GLY A 124 -14.03 -6.20 23.57
CA GLY A 124 -13.54 -4.83 23.79
C GLY A 124 -12.62 -4.31 22.69
N HIS A 125 -12.56 -4.98 21.54
CA HIS A 125 -11.75 -4.57 20.41
C HIS A 125 -12.54 -4.54 19.10
N THR A 126 -12.05 -3.73 18.17
CA THR A 126 -12.49 -3.71 16.77
C THR A 126 -11.29 -4.03 15.88
N TRP A 127 -11.49 -4.94 14.93
CA TRP A 127 -10.53 -5.26 13.89
C TRP A 127 -10.94 -4.62 12.57
N THR A 128 -9.96 -4.00 11.93
CA THR A 128 -10.13 -3.29 10.67
C THR A 128 -9.03 -3.73 9.72
N ARG A 129 -9.39 -4.05 8.48
CA ARG A 129 -8.42 -4.36 7.42
C ARG A 129 -8.12 -3.11 6.61
N VAL A 130 -6.85 -2.83 6.41
CA VAL A 130 -6.38 -1.74 5.55
C VAL A 130 -5.63 -2.34 4.37
N ARG A 131 -6.11 -2.07 3.16
CA ARG A 131 -5.39 -2.37 1.91
C ARG A 131 -4.63 -1.13 1.49
N LEU A 132 -3.32 -1.23 1.42
CA LEU A 132 -2.43 -0.23 0.84
C LEU A 132 -2.13 -0.62 -0.60
N THR A 133 -2.23 0.35 -1.51
CA THR A 133 -1.94 0.18 -2.95
C THR A 133 -0.62 0.87 -3.27
N TRP A 134 0.26 0.19 -4.00
CA TRP A 134 1.57 0.70 -4.38
C TRP A 134 1.74 0.75 -5.89
N GLY A 135 2.39 1.82 -6.36
CA GLY A 135 2.62 2.08 -7.77
C GLY A 135 1.43 2.74 -8.46
N THR A 136 1.66 3.15 -9.71
CA THR A 136 0.68 3.78 -10.60
C THR A 136 0.63 2.97 -11.89
N GLY A 137 -0.57 2.64 -12.39
CA GLY A 137 -0.74 1.93 -13.68
C GLY A 137 -1.55 0.64 -13.57
N GLU A 138 -1.45 -0.21 -14.58
CA GLU A 138 -2.31 -1.40 -14.77
C GLU A 138 -2.07 -2.54 -13.77
N HIS A 139 -0.91 -2.54 -13.09
CA HIS A 139 -0.50 -3.61 -12.18
C HIS A 139 0.00 -3.06 -10.83
N PRO A 140 -0.89 -2.46 -10.02
CA PRO A 140 -0.53 -2.07 -8.67
C PRO A 140 -0.26 -3.31 -7.80
N THR A 141 0.64 -3.16 -6.83
CA THR A 141 0.84 -4.18 -5.79
C THR A 141 0.10 -3.77 -4.52
N TYR A 142 -0.19 -4.74 -3.65
CA TYR A 142 -1.00 -4.51 -2.46
C TYR A 142 -0.33 -5.05 -1.21
N THR A 143 -0.38 -4.26 -0.14
CA THR A 143 -0.11 -4.72 1.23
C THR A 143 -1.41 -4.70 2.02
N TYR A 144 -1.66 -5.74 2.81
CA TYR A 144 -2.80 -5.80 3.71
C TYR A 144 -2.32 -5.69 5.15
N LEU A 145 -2.93 -4.79 5.90
CA LEU A 145 -2.69 -4.61 7.32
C LEU A 145 -3.96 -4.98 8.09
N SER A 146 -3.78 -5.63 9.23
CA SER A 146 -4.81 -5.78 10.25
C SER A 146 -4.52 -4.79 11.36
N LEU A 147 -5.49 -3.92 11.63
CA LEU A 147 -5.48 -2.94 12.71
C LEU A 147 -6.44 -3.41 13.79
N ARG A 148 -6.01 -3.37 15.05
CA ARG A 148 -6.86 -3.63 16.22
C ARG A 148 -6.99 -2.37 17.05
N SER A 149 -8.21 -1.88 17.23
CA SER A 149 -8.53 -0.76 18.13
C SER A 149 -9.11 -1.24 19.44
N ASP A 150 -8.87 -0.49 20.51
CA ASP A 150 -9.51 -0.65 21.82
C ASP A 150 -10.82 0.14 21.85
N LEU A 151 -11.95 -0.51 22.14
CA LEU A 151 -13.28 0.12 22.11
C LEU A 151 -13.53 1.11 23.26
N ALA A 152 -12.77 1.02 24.36
CA ALA A 152 -12.91 1.97 25.46
C ALA A 152 -12.26 3.33 25.15
N THR A 153 -11.29 3.36 24.23
CA THR A 153 -10.52 4.57 23.89
C THR A 153 -10.58 4.96 22.42
N ASN A 154 -11.10 4.07 21.55
CA ASN A 154 -11.01 4.12 20.09
C ASN A 154 -9.58 4.12 19.51
N LEU A 155 -8.55 4.03 20.35
CA LEU A 155 -7.16 4.08 19.91
C LEU A 155 -6.73 2.76 19.27
N ILE A 156 -5.89 2.89 18.25
CA ILE A 156 -5.27 1.76 17.57
C ILE A 156 -4.21 1.18 18.50
N SER A 157 -4.41 -0.08 18.88
CA SER A 157 -3.61 -0.81 19.86
C SER A 157 -2.64 -1.80 19.23
N ASP A 158 -2.88 -2.23 17.98
CA ASP A 158 -1.98 -3.10 17.23
C ASP A 158 -2.07 -2.90 15.71
N ILE A 159 -0.95 -3.12 15.01
CA ILE A 159 -0.83 -3.10 13.55
C ILE A 159 0.03 -4.29 13.12
N SER A 160 -0.51 -5.18 12.28
CA SER A 160 0.23 -6.31 11.73
C SER A 160 0.01 -6.45 10.23
N ALA A 161 1.04 -6.90 9.50
CA ALA A 161 0.85 -7.30 8.10
C ALA A 161 0.07 -8.61 8.05
N THR A 162 -0.98 -8.66 7.24
CA THR A 162 -1.74 -9.88 7.01
C THR A 162 -1.12 -10.63 5.84
N THR A 163 -0.63 -11.83 6.08
CA THR A 163 -0.36 -12.79 5.01
C THR A 163 -1.71 -13.27 4.48
N VAL A 164 -2.05 -12.91 3.24
CA VAL A 164 -3.21 -13.50 2.57
C VAL A 164 -2.89 -14.98 2.38
N GLN A 165 -3.47 -15.87 3.19
CA GLN A 165 -3.46 -17.29 2.88
C GLN A 165 -4.25 -17.45 1.57
N ARG A 166 -3.55 -17.79 0.49
CA ARG A 166 -4.16 -18.19 -0.78
C ARG A 166 -4.63 -19.63 -0.69
#